data_AF-A0A940R281-F1
#
_entry.id   AF-A0A940R281-F1
#
_cell.length_a   1.000
_cell.length_b   1.000
_cell.length_c   1.000
_cell.angle_alpha   90.00
_cell.angle_beta   90.00
_cell.angle_gamma   90.00
#
_symmetry.space_group_name_H-M   'P 1'
#
loop_
_entity.id
_entity.type
_entity.pdbx_description
1 polymer ?
#
loop_
_entity_poly.entity_id
_entity_poly.type
_entity_poly.pdbx_seq_one_letter_code
_entity_poly.pdbx_strand_id
1 'polypeptide(L)'
;MEKFEKILVKYEAERRTDKPQTSFEEVEKLVHLKLPDDYRKFVLNYMWFGNFIREQYVVLFDFDEIIEINRDYGVFQYLSKTLVIGGNGSGELIALEQLNDNRLRVVLTPWLVEEEGHIEIGNSFTDMLERLDNGQEWFEESR
;
A
#
# COMPACT_ATOMS: atom_id res chain seq x y z
N MET A 1 -18.11 -0.78 -10.43
CA MET A 1 -17.17 0.03 -9.64
C MET A 1 -16.97 -0.68 -8.32
N GLU A 2 -15.74 -1.13 -8.09
CA GLU A 2 -15.30 -1.76 -6.85
C GLU A 2 -15.47 -0.81 -5.66
N LYS A 3 -15.41 -1.34 -4.44
CA LYS A 3 -15.58 -0.50 -3.24
C LYS A 3 -14.46 0.52 -3.07
N PHE A 4 -13.21 0.09 -3.26
CA PHE A 4 -12.05 1.00 -3.15
C PHE A 4 -12.14 2.15 -4.14
N GLU A 5 -12.63 1.91 -5.37
CA GLU A 5 -12.80 2.96 -6.38
C GLU A 5 -13.78 4.05 -5.92
N LYS A 6 -14.86 3.68 -5.22
CA LYS A 6 -15.81 4.65 -4.65
C LYS A 6 -15.14 5.54 -3.61
N ILE A 7 -14.29 4.96 -2.78
CA ILE A 7 -13.54 5.68 -1.74
C ILE A 7 -12.53 6.62 -2.40
N LEU A 8 -11.70 6.12 -3.31
CA LEU A 8 -10.69 6.93 -3.99
C LEU A 8 -11.30 8.08 -4.80
N VAL A 9 -12.44 7.87 -5.46
CA VAL A 9 -13.18 8.95 -6.14
C VAL A 9 -13.70 9.99 -5.16
N LYS A 10 -14.21 9.57 -3.99
CA LYS A 10 -14.68 10.48 -2.93
C LYS A 10 -13.55 11.41 -2.43
N TYR A 11 -12.31 10.93 -2.42
CA TYR A 11 -11.12 11.68 -2.01
C TYR A 11 -10.31 12.25 -3.18
N GLU A 12 -10.92 12.36 -4.36
CA GLU A 12 -10.34 13.03 -5.54
C GLU A 12 -9.02 12.41 -6.03
N ALA A 13 -8.84 11.10 -5.87
CA ALA A 13 -7.64 10.40 -6.35
C ALA A 13 -7.49 10.50 -7.87
N GLU A 14 -6.25 10.78 -8.30
CA GLU A 14 -5.92 10.93 -9.71
C GLU A 14 -5.99 9.58 -10.44
N ARG A 15 -6.76 9.56 -11.54
CA ARG A 15 -6.85 8.38 -12.39
C ARG A 15 -5.72 8.38 -13.40
N ARG A 16 -5.17 7.20 -13.65
CA ARG A 16 -4.17 7.00 -14.70
C ARG A 16 -4.83 7.05 -16.07
N THR A 17 -4.17 7.68 -17.04
CA THR A 17 -4.59 7.71 -18.45
C THR A 17 -3.96 6.59 -19.27
N ASP A 18 -2.77 6.16 -18.87
CA ASP A 18 -1.96 5.16 -19.55
C ASP A 18 -1.77 3.92 -18.67
N LYS A 19 -1.24 2.84 -19.22
CA LYS A 19 -0.88 1.67 -18.41
C LYS A 19 0.43 1.94 -17.65
N PRO A 20 0.61 1.38 -16.44
CA PRO A 20 1.90 1.42 -15.77
C PRO A 20 2.97 0.79 -16.68
N GLN A 21 4.16 1.38 -16.67
CA GLN A 21 5.34 0.86 -17.36
C GLN A 21 5.95 -0.31 -16.58
N THR A 22 5.88 -0.27 -15.25
CA THR A 22 6.35 -1.35 -14.37
C THR A 22 5.45 -2.58 -14.52
N SER A 23 6.07 -3.75 -14.67
CA SER A 23 5.38 -5.04 -14.79
C SER A 23 5.01 -5.60 -13.42
N PHE A 24 3.78 -6.13 -13.29
CA PHE A 24 3.39 -6.90 -12.12
C PHE A 24 4.31 -8.10 -11.89
N GLU A 25 4.64 -8.83 -12.96
CA GLU A 25 5.50 -10.02 -12.89
C GLU A 25 6.92 -9.70 -12.40
N GLU A 26 7.43 -8.50 -12.69
CA GLU A 26 8.72 -8.04 -12.18
C GLU A 26 8.65 -7.82 -10.67
N VAL A 27 7.67 -7.05 -10.20
CA VAL A 27 7.47 -6.77 -8.77
C VAL A 27 7.24 -8.07 -7.98
N GLU A 28 6.33 -8.93 -8.45
CA GLU A 28 6.01 -10.21 -7.80
C GLU A 28 7.24 -11.13 -7.65
N LYS A 29 8.19 -11.09 -8.60
CA LYS A 29 9.44 -11.86 -8.51
C LYS A 29 10.39 -11.32 -7.45
N LEU A 30 10.43 -10.00 -7.25
CA LEU A 30 11.32 -9.36 -6.27
C LEU A 30 10.87 -9.62 -4.83
N VAL A 31 9.54 -9.63 -4.59
CA VAL A 31 8.97 -9.79 -3.24
C VAL A 31 8.36 -11.17 -2.98
N HIS A 32 8.59 -12.15 -3.86
CA HIS A 32 8.05 -13.52 -3.77
C HIS A 32 6.56 -13.61 -3.35
N LEU A 33 5.78 -12.60 -3.72
CA LEU A 33 4.40 -12.38 -3.32
C LEU A 33 3.58 -12.17 -4.59
N LYS A 34 2.40 -12.80 -4.65
CA LYS A 34 1.41 -12.52 -5.70
C LYS A 34 0.60 -11.29 -5.33
N LEU A 35 0.57 -10.29 -6.21
CA LEU A 35 -0.15 -9.05 -5.93
C LEU A 35 -1.67 -9.34 -5.94
N PRO A 36 -2.42 -8.89 -4.91
CA PRO A 36 -3.84 -9.16 -4.84
C PRO A 36 -4.61 -8.40 -5.93
N ASP A 37 -5.72 -8.98 -6.37
CA ASP A 37 -6.48 -8.45 -7.51
C ASP A 37 -7.02 -7.03 -7.26
N ASP A 38 -7.36 -6.69 -6.02
CA ASP A 38 -7.84 -5.34 -5.69
C ASP A 38 -6.73 -4.29 -5.80
N TYR A 39 -5.52 -4.58 -5.33
CA TYR A 39 -4.36 -3.72 -5.54
C TYR A 39 -3.96 -3.63 -7.02
N ARG A 40 -4.00 -4.74 -7.78
CA ARG A 40 -3.73 -4.71 -9.23
C ARG A 40 -4.73 -3.81 -9.97
N LYS A 41 -6.01 -3.86 -9.59
CA LYS A 41 -7.02 -2.96 -10.14
C LYS A 41 -6.75 -1.51 -9.75
N PHE A 42 -6.32 -1.22 -8.53
CA PHE A 42 -5.87 0.12 -8.14
C PHE A 42 -4.74 0.61 -9.06
N VAL A 43 -3.65 -0.16 -9.19
CA VAL A 43 -2.49 0.16 -10.02
C VAL A 43 -2.86 0.45 -11.48
N LEU A 44 -3.79 -0.32 -12.04
CA LEU A 44 -4.23 -0.14 -13.43
C LEU A 44 -5.07 1.11 -13.67
N ASN A 45 -5.64 1.71 -12.62
CA ASN A 45 -6.64 2.78 -12.75
C ASN A 45 -6.21 4.10 -12.10
N TYR A 46 -5.23 4.08 -11.19
CA TYR A 46 -4.85 5.24 -10.39
C TYR A 46 -3.34 5.47 -10.42
N MET A 47 -2.96 6.73 -10.27
CA MET A 47 -1.57 7.16 -10.07
C MET A 47 -1.26 7.20 -8.57
N TRP A 48 -0.22 7.94 -8.21
CA TRP A 48 0.03 8.36 -6.84
C TRP A 48 -1.22 9.00 -6.19
N PHE A 49 -1.39 8.78 -4.89
CA PHE A 49 -2.39 9.44 -4.06
C PHE A 49 -1.72 9.97 -2.80
N GLY A 50 -1.98 11.22 -2.43
CA GLY A 50 -1.48 11.79 -1.17
C GLY A 50 -2.45 12.81 -0.62
N ASN A 51 -3.42 12.33 0.16
CA ASN A 51 -4.44 13.17 0.76
C ASN A 51 -4.96 12.55 2.05
N PHE A 52 -5.76 13.32 2.77
CA PHE A 52 -6.48 12.86 3.94
C PHE A 52 -7.65 11.96 3.54
N ILE A 53 -7.67 10.74 4.07
CA ILE A 53 -8.87 9.91 4.17
C ILE A 53 -9.44 10.13 5.56
N ARG A 54 -10.45 11.01 5.65
CA ARG A 54 -10.93 11.59 6.92
C ARG A 54 -9.82 12.33 7.67
N GLU A 55 -9.42 11.84 8.84
CA GLU A 55 -8.41 12.47 9.70
C GLU A 55 -7.00 11.89 9.48
N GLN A 56 -6.85 10.91 8.59
CA GLN A 56 -5.60 10.18 8.39
C GLN A 56 -4.97 10.57 7.06
N TYR A 57 -3.75 11.13 7.08
CA TYR A 57 -3.01 11.43 5.86
C TYR A 57 -2.43 10.13 5.28
N VAL A 58 -2.80 9.81 4.05
CA VAL A 58 -2.39 8.57 3.38
C VAL A 58 -1.67 8.93 2.10
N VAL A 59 -0.50 8.33 1.91
CA VAL A 59 0.25 8.33 0.66
C VAL A 59 0.19 6.92 0.09
N LEU A 60 -0.26 6.77 -1.16
CA LEU A 60 -0.13 5.55 -1.96
C LEU A 60 0.81 5.85 -3.12
N PHE A 61 1.85 5.04 -3.26
CA PHE A 61 2.90 5.27 -4.24
C PHE A 61 2.46 4.96 -5.66
N ASP A 62 3.05 5.66 -6.63
CA ASP A 62 2.89 5.27 -8.03
C ASP A 62 3.57 3.92 -8.25
N PHE A 63 2.88 3.03 -8.97
CA PHE A 63 3.42 1.71 -9.28
C PHE A 63 4.69 1.77 -10.14
N ASP A 64 4.85 2.82 -10.94
CA ASP A 64 6.05 3.00 -11.75
C ASP A 64 7.30 3.34 -10.90
N GLU A 65 7.12 3.82 -9.68
CA GLU A 65 8.20 4.14 -8.73
C GLU A 65 8.42 3.04 -7.68
N ILE A 66 7.51 2.05 -7.61
CA ILE A 66 7.44 1.06 -6.52
C ILE A 66 8.74 0.27 -6.32
N ILE A 67 9.43 -0.08 -7.42
CA ILE A 67 10.65 -0.88 -7.38
C ILE A 67 11.81 -0.06 -6.82
N GLU A 68 11.97 1.18 -7.26
CA GLU A 68 13.01 2.08 -6.78
C GLU A 68 12.82 2.38 -5.30
N ILE A 69 11.60 2.75 -4.93
CA ILE A 69 11.20 3.00 -3.55
C ILE A 69 11.56 1.81 -2.65
N ASN A 70 11.06 0.60 -2.96
CA ASN A 70 11.31 -0.57 -2.12
C ASN A 70 12.79 -0.99 -2.09
N ARG A 71 13.55 -0.69 -3.14
CA ARG A 71 15.00 -0.91 -3.16
C ARG A 71 15.72 0.04 -2.21
N ASP A 72 15.37 1.33 -2.24
CA ASP A 72 15.99 2.37 -1.40
C ASP A 72 15.69 2.16 0.08
N TYR A 73 14.49 1.66 0.39
CA TYR A 73 14.11 1.23 1.73
C TYR A 73 14.72 -0.10 2.17
N GLY A 74 15.45 -0.81 1.29
CA GLY A 74 16.01 -2.12 1.58
C GLY A 74 14.98 -3.25 1.75
N VAL A 75 13.71 -3.03 1.39
CA VAL A 75 12.61 -3.99 1.59
C VAL A 75 12.93 -5.33 0.94
N PHE A 76 13.45 -5.31 -0.30
CA PHE A 76 13.78 -6.55 -1.01
C PHE A 76 14.91 -7.36 -0.35
N GLN A 77 15.72 -6.75 0.50
CA GLN A 77 16.82 -7.43 1.19
C GLN A 77 16.37 -8.02 2.54
N TYR A 78 15.47 -7.33 3.24
CA TYR A 78 15.09 -7.68 4.61
C TYR A 78 13.72 -8.34 4.72
N LEU A 79 12.78 -8.01 3.82
CA LEU A 79 11.40 -8.51 3.84
C LEU A 79 11.00 -9.13 2.49
N SER A 80 11.44 -10.36 2.26
CA SER A 80 11.26 -11.04 0.97
C SER A 80 9.81 -11.44 0.63
N LYS A 81 8.81 -11.10 1.46
CA LYS A 81 7.37 -11.37 1.27
C LYS A 81 6.51 -10.12 1.48
N THR A 82 7.14 -8.95 1.47
CA THR A 82 6.51 -7.68 1.78
C THR A 82 6.80 -6.68 0.67
N LEU A 83 5.79 -5.89 0.31
CA LEU A 83 5.90 -4.80 -0.64
C LEU A 83 5.33 -3.54 0.01
N VAL A 84 6.17 -2.53 0.22
CA VAL A 84 5.72 -1.20 0.62
C VAL A 84 4.98 -0.57 -0.55
N ILE A 85 3.74 -0.14 -0.30
CA ILE A 85 2.82 0.45 -1.30
C ILE A 85 2.43 1.89 -0.98
N GLY A 86 2.89 2.41 0.16
CA GLY A 86 2.52 3.74 0.62
C GLY A 86 3.09 4.07 1.99
N GLY A 87 2.50 5.07 2.63
CA GLY A 87 2.84 5.50 3.98
C GLY A 87 1.90 6.58 4.49
N ASN A 88 2.24 7.16 5.63
CA ASN A 88 1.46 8.22 6.29
C ASN A 88 2.08 9.63 6.11
N GLY A 89 3.13 9.76 5.29
CA GLY A 89 3.86 11.02 5.08
C GLY A 89 4.79 11.45 6.22
N SER A 90 4.87 10.71 7.32
CA SER A 90 5.67 11.05 8.51
C SER A 90 6.58 9.92 9.02
N GLY A 91 6.88 8.93 8.17
CA GLY A 91 7.88 7.88 8.45
C GLY A 91 7.30 6.50 8.75
N GLU A 92 5.97 6.33 8.74
CA GLU A 92 5.35 5.01 8.75
C GLU A 92 5.01 4.59 7.32
N LEU A 93 5.23 3.30 7.02
CA LEU A 93 5.06 2.71 5.71
C LEU A 93 3.85 1.78 5.73
N ILE A 94 3.06 1.83 4.65
CA ILE A 94 1.95 0.91 4.39
C ILE A 94 2.47 -0.18 3.45
N ALA A 95 2.31 -1.44 3.82
CA ALA A 95 2.83 -2.56 3.03
C ALA A 95 1.81 -3.69 2.87
N LEU A 96 1.89 -4.38 1.73
CA LEU A 96 1.28 -5.69 1.52
C LEU A 96 2.25 -6.75 2.02
N GLU A 97 1.77 -7.68 2.84
CA GLU A 97 2.60 -8.74 3.40
C GLU A 97 1.92 -10.10 3.27
N GLN A 98 2.70 -11.11 2.84
CA GLN A 98 2.28 -12.50 2.85
C GLN A 98 2.80 -13.25 4.07
N LEU A 99 1.87 -13.78 4.86
CA LEU A 99 2.19 -14.65 5.98
C LEU A 99 2.61 -16.05 5.51
N ASN A 100 3.21 -16.82 6.42
CA ASN A 100 3.68 -18.18 6.14
C ASN A 100 2.56 -19.18 5.81
N ASP A 101 1.31 -18.88 6.19
CA ASP A 101 0.12 -19.64 5.84
C ASP A 101 -0.55 -19.17 4.53
N ASN A 102 0.17 -18.35 3.74
CA ASN A 102 -0.27 -17.73 2.49
C ASN A 102 -1.40 -16.69 2.62
N ARG A 103 -1.83 -16.34 3.84
CA ARG A 103 -2.74 -15.20 4.02
C ARG A 103 -2.03 -13.89 3.70
N LEU A 104 -2.75 -13.00 3.04
CA LEU A 104 -2.30 -11.63 2.79
C LEU A 104 -2.87 -10.71 3.87
N ARG A 105 -2.09 -9.74 4.30
CA ARG A 105 -2.56 -8.59 5.09
C ARG A 105 -1.92 -7.30 4.60
N VAL A 106 -2.55 -6.19 4.95
CA VAL A 106 -1.99 -4.84 4.83
C VAL A 106 -1.52 -4.42 6.20
N VAL A 107 -0.27 -3.99 6.30
CA VAL A 107 0.37 -3.61 7.56
C VAL A 107 0.85 -2.16 7.51
N LEU A 108 0.82 -1.52 8.67
CA LEU A 108 1.59 -0.33 8.97
C LEU A 108 2.89 -0.78 9.66
N THR A 109 4.02 -0.31 9.16
CA THR A 109 5.35 -0.64 9.70
C THR A 109 6.18 0.62 9.89
N PRO A 110 6.95 0.74 10.99
CA PRO A 110 7.90 1.83 11.13
C PRO A 110 8.97 1.77 10.04
N TRP A 111 9.60 2.92 9.74
CA TRP A 111 10.67 3.02 8.73
C TRP A 111 11.81 2.01 8.92
N LEU A 112 12.15 1.69 10.18
CA LEU A 112 13.09 0.62 10.51
C LEU A 112 12.36 -0.71 10.31
N VAL A 113 12.62 -1.30 9.16
CA VAL A 113 11.96 -2.50 8.65
C VAL A 113 12.29 -3.72 9.53
N GLU A 114 11.59 -3.89 10.65
CA GLU A 114 11.61 -5.07 11.52
C GLU A 114 10.20 -5.70 11.56
N GLU A 115 10.10 -7.00 11.26
CA GLU A 115 8.81 -7.73 11.15
C GLU A 115 8.00 -7.66 12.45
N GLU A 116 8.68 -7.58 13.59
CA GLU A 116 8.08 -7.53 14.92
C GLU A 116 7.22 -6.28 15.18
N GLY A 117 7.41 -5.21 14.39
CA GLY A 117 6.68 -3.94 14.50
C GLY A 117 5.43 -3.83 13.64
N HIS A 118 5.07 -4.85 12.85
CA HIS A 118 4.00 -4.75 11.86
C HIS A 118 2.60 -4.75 12.50
N ILE A 119 1.85 -3.65 12.34
CA ILE A 119 0.47 -3.51 12.78
C ILE A 119 -0.47 -3.82 11.62
N GLU A 120 -1.36 -4.80 11.77
CA GLU A 120 -2.35 -5.10 10.74
C GLU A 120 -3.41 -4.00 10.65
N ILE A 121 -3.54 -3.39 9.48
CA ILE A 121 -4.50 -2.32 9.18
C ILE A 121 -5.55 -2.74 8.15
N GLY A 122 -5.44 -3.94 7.57
CA GLY A 122 -6.44 -4.51 6.69
C GLY A 122 -6.12 -5.94 6.26
N ASN A 123 -7.14 -6.69 5.86
CA ASN A 123 -7.01 -8.02 5.26
C ASN A 123 -6.84 -7.96 3.73
N SER A 124 -7.05 -6.79 3.13
CA SER A 124 -6.82 -6.49 1.73
C SER A 124 -6.66 -4.98 1.52
N PHE A 125 -6.23 -4.56 0.34
CA PHE A 125 -6.12 -3.14 0.00
C PHE A 125 -7.47 -2.42 0.14
N THR A 126 -8.53 -3.07 -0.34
CA THR A 126 -9.90 -2.55 -0.21
C THR A 126 -10.34 -2.45 1.24
N ASP A 127 -10.08 -3.47 2.06
CA ASP A 127 -10.47 -3.50 3.48
C ASP A 127 -9.76 -2.39 4.27
N MET A 128 -8.47 -2.15 4.01
CA MET A 128 -7.74 -1.02 4.61
C MET A 128 -8.44 0.31 4.28
N LEU A 129 -8.75 0.57 3.01
CA LEU A 129 -9.44 1.81 2.60
C LEU A 129 -10.85 1.91 3.20
N GLU A 130 -11.60 0.81 3.27
CA GLU A 130 -12.93 0.79 3.91
C GLU A 130 -12.84 1.15 5.40
N ARG A 131 -11.85 0.62 6.13
CA ARG A 131 -11.66 0.93 7.55
C ARG A 131 -11.26 2.39 7.76
N LEU A 132 -10.35 2.95 6.95
CA LEU A 132 -10.03 4.38 6.95
C LEU A 132 -11.27 5.24 6.67
N ASP A 133 -12.04 4.89 5.64
CA ASP A 133 -13.28 5.59 5.28
C ASP A 133 -14.40 5.42 6.32
N ASN A 134 -14.28 4.47 7.24
CA ASN A 134 -15.15 4.30 8.40
C ASN A 134 -14.63 5.00 9.66
N GLY A 135 -13.50 5.70 9.60
CA GLY A 135 -12.92 6.46 10.71
C GLY A 135 -12.02 5.65 11.63
N GLN A 136 -11.49 4.51 11.16
CA GLN A 136 -10.43 3.84 11.89
C GLN A 136 -9.11 4.61 11.73
N GLU A 137 -8.42 4.83 12.84
CA GLU A 137 -7.18 5.59 12.92
C GLU A 137 -6.05 4.66 13.38
N TRP A 138 -4.89 4.79 12.75
CA TRP A 138 -3.69 4.02 13.10
C TRP A 138 -2.42 4.87 13.13
N PHE A 139 -2.38 5.95 12.35
CA PHE A 139 -1.21 6.81 12.30
C PHE A 139 -1.19 7.66 13.56
N GLU A 140 -0.09 7.60 14.30
CA GLU A 140 0.05 8.49 15.45
C GLU A 140 0.07 9.94 14.95
N GLU A 141 -0.86 10.76 15.46
CA GLU A 141 -0.74 12.20 15.31
C GLU A 141 0.62 12.59 15.87
N SER A 142 1.50 13.12 15.03
CA SER A 142 2.62 13.94 15.51
C SER A 142 2.00 15.20 16.12
N ARG A 143 1.57 15.08 17.38
CA ARG A 143 1.14 16.19 18.22
C ARG A 143 2.29 17.12 18.56
#